data_AF-C0HGI4-F1
#
_entry.id   AF-C0HGI4-F1
#
_cell.length_a   1.000
_cell.length_b   1.000
_cell.length_c   1.000
_cell.angle_alpha   90.00
_cell.angle_beta   90.00
_cell.angle_gamma   90.00
#
_symmetry.space_group_name_H-M   'P 1'
#
loop_
_entity.id
_entity.type
_entity.pdbx_description
1 polymer ?
#
loop_
_entity_poly.entity_id
_entity_poly.type
_entity_poly.pdbx_seq_one_letter_code
_entity_poly.pdbx_strand_id
1 'polypeptide(L)'
;MCITSDSQAQEQEAIQMMKLAMWCLQIDCKRRPKMSEVVKVLEGSISVETDIDHNFVVTNPPSFSAPRIVVMSAPPLASEVSGPR
;
A
#
# COMPACT_ATOMS: atom_id res chain seq x y z
N MET A 1 -6.99 -20.33 -33.99
CA MET A 1 -6.00 -20.65 -32.94
C MET A 1 -5.73 -19.37 -32.17
N CYS A 2 -6.57 -19.01 -31.18
CA CYS A 2 -6.48 -17.70 -30.49
C CYS A 2 -6.91 -17.77 -29.01
N ILE A 3 -6.52 -18.79 -28.25
CA ILE A 3 -6.87 -18.90 -26.81
C ILE A 3 -5.68 -18.53 -25.90
N THR A 4 -4.46 -18.45 -26.44
CA THR A 4 -3.23 -18.32 -25.63
C THR A 4 -2.80 -16.87 -25.34
N SER A 5 -3.31 -15.88 -26.07
CA SER A 5 -2.91 -14.47 -25.90
C SER A 5 -3.57 -13.82 -24.68
N ASP A 6 -4.78 -14.28 -24.33
CA ASP A 6 -5.61 -13.69 -23.27
C ASP A 6 -5.08 -14.05 -21.87
N SER A 7 -4.64 -15.30 -21.67
CA SER A 7 -4.15 -15.77 -20.36
C SER A 7 -2.82 -15.13 -19.94
N GLN A 8 -1.91 -14.83 -20.88
CA GLN A 8 -0.64 -14.16 -20.56
C GLN A 8 -0.81 -12.65 -20.32
N ALA A 9 -1.78 -12.02 -21.01
CA ALA A 9 -2.11 -10.62 -20.78
C ALA A 9 -2.68 -10.43 -19.36
N GLN A 10 -3.60 -11.31 -18.94
CA GLN A 10 -4.15 -11.31 -17.59
C GLN A 10 -3.07 -11.49 -16.51
N GLU A 11 -2.08 -12.37 -16.75
CA GLU A 11 -0.96 -12.56 -15.81
C GLU A 11 -0.10 -11.29 -15.67
N GLN A 12 0.22 -10.63 -16.78
CA GLN A 12 0.98 -9.38 -16.76
C GLN A 12 0.23 -8.24 -16.06
N GLU A 13 -1.07 -8.12 -16.28
CA GLU A 13 -1.92 -7.15 -15.56
C GLU A 13 -1.94 -7.41 -14.06
N ALA A 14 -2.05 -8.68 -13.64
CA ALA A 14 -2.00 -9.06 -12.23
C ALA A 14 -0.64 -8.71 -11.60
N ILE A 15 0.46 -8.96 -12.30
CA ILE A 15 1.81 -8.58 -11.86
C ILE A 15 1.92 -7.06 -11.71
N GLN A 16 1.39 -6.28 -12.66
CA GLN A 16 1.41 -4.81 -12.57
C GLN A 16 0.60 -4.29 -11.39
N MET A 17 -0.61 -4.84 -11.15
CA MET A 17 -1.40 -4.48 -9.97
C MET A 17 -0.69 -4.84 -8.66
N MET A 18 -0.02 -6.00 -8.60
CA MET A 18 0.75 -6.38 -7.43
C MET A 18 1.94 -5.44 -7.19
N LYS A 19 2.64 -5.01 -8.26
CA LYS A 19 3.69 -3.99 -8.15
C LYS A 19 3.13 -2.65 -7.65
N LEU A 20 1.99 -2.20 -8.16
CA LEU A 20 1.36 -0.97 -7.69
C LEU A 20 0.99 -1.05 -6.20
N ALA A 21 0.44 -2.20 -5.77
CA ALA A 21 0.15 -2.44 -4.36
C ALA A 21 1.42 -2.37 -3.50
N MET A 22 2.51 -3.03 -3.93
CA MET A 22 3.79 -2.97 -3.21
C MET A 22 4.34 -1.54 -3.13
N TRP A 23 4.20 -0.74 -4.19
CA TRP A 23 4.64 0.66 -4.19
C TRP A 23 3.89 1.52 -3.16
N CYS A 24 2.58 1.30 -3.02
CA CYS A 24 1.74 1.99 -2.04
C CYS A 24 2.00 1.54 -0.59
N LEU A 25 2.46 0.30 -0.39
CA LEU A 25 2.64 -0.33 0.92
C LEU A 25 4.06 -0.21 1.49
N GLN A 26 4.99 0.49 0.82
CA GLN A 26 6.36 0.64 1.30
C GLN A 26 6.44 1.17 2.75
N ILE A 27 7.39 0.66 3.53
CA ILE A 27 7.63 1.11 4.91
C ILE A 27 8.00 2.60 4.93
N ASP A 28 8.88 3.03 4.02
CA ASP A 28 9.28 4.43 3.89
C ASP A 28 8.17 5.27 3.25
N CYS A 29 7.49 6.07 4.07
CA CYS A 29 6.37 6.90 3.62
C CYS A 29 6.75 7.92 2.52
N LYS A 30 8.02 8.31 2.42
CA LYS A 30 8.52 9.24 1.40
C LYS A 30 8.64 8.62 0.01
N ARG A 31 8.71 7.28 -0.07
CA ARG A 31 8.81 6.54 -1.33
C ARG A 31 7.44 6.11 -1.87
N ARG A 32 6.38 6.26 -1.08
CA ARG A 32 5.01 5.99 -1.50
C ARG A 32 4.57 6.99 -2.57
N PRO A 33 3.86 6.55 -3.62
CA PRO A 33 3.39 7.42 -4.67
C PRO A 33 2.30 8.36 -4.16
N LYS A 34 2.19 9.54 -4.79
CA LYS A 34 1.01 10.39 -4.63
C LYS A 34 -0.19 9.74 -5.28
N MET A 35 -1.39 10.06 -4.80
CA MET A 35 -2.64 9.55 -5.40
C MET A 35 -2.75 9.88 -6.90
N SER A 36 -2.27 11.04 -7.32
CA SER A 36 -2.21 11.43 -8.74
C SER A 36 -1.32 10.52 -9.59
N GLU A 37 -0.25 9.96 -9.01
CA GLU A 37 0.65 9.03 -9.70
C GLU A 37 0.02 7.64 -9.79
N VAL A 38 -0.63 7.19 -8.72
CA VAL A 38 -1.41 5.94 -8.70
C VAL A 38 -2.48 5.94 -9.78
N VAL A 39 -3.24 7.04 -9.89
CA VAL A 39 -4.29 7.17 -10.93
C VAL A 39 -3.68 7.13 -12.33
N LYS A 40 -2.58 7.85 -12.59
CA LYS A 40 -1.89 7.81 -13.89
C LYS A 40 -1.40 6.40 -14.27
N VAL A 41 -0.98 5.60 -13.29
CA VAL A 41 -0.64 4.20 -13.53
C VAL A 41 -1.87 3.40 -13.93
N LEU A 42 -2.98 3.53 -13.20
CA LEU A 42 -4.23 2.82 -13.47
C LEU A 42 -4.86 3.21 -14.82
N GLU A 43 -4.67 4.46 -15.23
CA GLU A 43 -5.07 4.98 -16.54
C GLU A 43 -4.11 4.55 -17.67
N GLY A 44 -3.00 3.87 -17.35
CA GLY A 44 -1.99 3.43 -18.32
C GLY A 44 -1.11 4.57 -18.87
N SER A 45 -1.13 5.74 -18.22
CA SER A 45 -0.36 6.92 -18.64
C SER A 45 1.11 6.85 -18.25
N ILE A 46 1.43 6.18 -17.14
CA ILE A 46 2.81 5.97 -16.65
C ILE A 46 2.97 4.53 -16.14
N SER A 47 4.20 3.99 -16.13
CA SER A 47 4.49 2.67 -15.55
C SER A 47 4.68 2.75 -14.03
N VAL A 48 4.40 1.64 -13.33
CA VAL A 48 4.75 1.46 -11.92
C VAL A 48 6.28 1.51 -11.74
N GLU A 49 6.73 2.12 -10.65
CA GLU A 49 8.13 2.12 -10.20
C GLU A 49 8.65 0.68 -10.08
N THR A 50 9.82 0.38 -10.65
CA THR A 50 10.37 -0.99 -10.61
C THR A 50 11.35 -1.21 -9.47
N ASP A 51 11.88 -0.14 -8.87
CA ASP A 51 12.74 -0.18 -7.68
C ASP A 51 11.89 -0.06 -6.41
N ILE A 52 11.04 -1.05 -6.18
CA ILE A 52 10.22 -1.13 -4.96
C ILE A 52 10.94 -2.01 -3.95
N ASP A 53 11.16 -1.48 -2.74
CA ASP A 53 11.64 -2.29 -1.63
C ASP A 53 10.55 -3.33 -1.24
N HIS A 54 10.91 -4.60 -1.30
CA HIS A 54 10.04 -5.73 -0.93
C HIS A 54 9.93 -5.93 0.58
N ASN A 55 10.57 -5.08 1.38
CA ASN A 55 10.36 -5.02 2.82
C ASN A 55 9.12 -4.17 3.13
N PHE A 56 7.93 -4.74 2.98
CA PHE A 56 6.65 -4.07 3.29
C PHE A 56 6.04 -4.52 4.63
N VAL A 57 6.56 -5.59 5.24
CA VAL A 57 6.18 -6.05 6.58
C VAL A 57 7.44 -6.15 7.43
N VAL A 58 7.39 -5.58 8.63
CA VAL A 58 8.42 -5.82 9.64
C VAL A 58 8.44 -7.31 9.97
N THR A 59 9.35 -8.07 9.36
CA THR A 59 9.56 -9.50 9.60
C THR A 59 10.38 -9.78 10.86
N ASN A 60 10.65 -8.76 11.68
CA ASN A 60 11.22 -8.99 13.00
C ASN A 60 10.25 -9.93 13.75
N PRO A 61 10.74 -11.07 14.30
CA PRO A 61 9.91 -11.89 15.17
C PRO A 61 9.35 -10.98 16.26
N PRO A 62 8.08 -11.13 16.66
CA PRO A 62 7.51 -10.34 17.73
C PRO A 62 8.28 -10.66 19.01
N SER A 63 9.32 -9.89 19.31
CA SER A 63 9.92 -9.87 20.63
C SER A 63 8.91 -9.16 21.51
N PHE A 64 8.06 -9.96 22.15
CA PHE A 64 7.03 -9.53 23.09
C PHE A 64 7.65 -9.04 24.43
N SER A 65 8.79 -8.35 24.35
CA SER A 65 9.62 -7.97 25.49
C SER A 65 10.50 -6.75 25.17
N ALA A 66 9.90 -5.68 24.64
CA ALA A 66 10.40 -4.31 24.84
C ALA A 66 9.35 -3.28 24.42
N PRO A 67 9.14 -2.19 25.18
CA PRO A 67 8.17 -1.17 24.83
C PRO A 67 8.76 -0.30 23.72
N ARG A 68 8.65 -0.75 22.46
CA ARG A 68 8.81 0.18 21.34
C ARG A 68 7.52 0.94 21.24
N ILE A 69 7.66 2.25 21.39
CA ILE A 69 6.64 3.27 21.22
C ILE A 69 5.87 2.97 19.93
N VAL A 70 4.75 2.27 20.08
CA VAL A 70 3.64 2.45 19.18
C VAL A 70 3.24 3.88 19.50
N VAL A 71 3.58 4.82 18.63
CA VAL A 71 2.79 6.04 18.52
C VAL A 71 1.45 5.57 17.96
N MET A 72 0.71 4.87 18.83
CA MET A 72 -0.69 4.62 18.71
C MET A 72 -1.22 6.04 18.70
N SER A 73 -1.73 6.45 17.54
CA SER A 73 -2.53 7.66 17.39
C SER A 73 -3.23 7.96 18.71
N ALA A 74 -3.00 9.16 19.24
CA ALA A 74 -3.65 9.61 20.47
C ALA A 74 -5.12 9.19 20.40
N PRO A 75 -5.66 8.49 21.42
CA PRO A 75 -7.06 8.07 21.39
C PRO A 75 -7.90 9.31 21.08
N PRO A 76 -8.86 9.21 20.13
CA PRO A 76 -9.66 10.38 19.77
C PRO A 76 -10.27 10.91 21.06
N LEU A 77 -10.00 12.19 21.37
CA LEU A 77 -10.65 12.82 22.50
C LEU A 77 -12.15 12.66 22.29
N ALA A 78 -12.80 12.01 23.24
CA ALA A 78 -14.23 11.77 23.18
C ALA A 78 -14.90 13.13 22.91
N SER A 79 -15.63 13.21 21.79
CA SER A 79 -16.45 14.38 21.51
C SER A 79 -17.55 14.40 22.55
N GLU A 80 -17.47 15.32 23.51
CA GLU A 80 -18.56 15.59 24.44
C GLU A 80 -19.72 16.15 23.63
N VAL A 81 -20.58 15.24 23.13
CA VAL A 81 -21.86 15.61 22.55
C VAL A 81 -22.64 16.33 23.64
N SER A 82 -22.77 17.65 23.47
CA SER A 82 -23.58 18.52 24.30
C SER A 82 -25.05 18.07 24.32
N GLY A 83 -25.39 17.17 25.24
CA GLY A 83 -26.69 17.00 25.92
C GLY A 83 -27.93 16.57 25.09
N PRO A 84 -28.92 15.93 25.73
CA PRO A 84 -30.32 16.00 25.33
C PRO A 84 -31.04 17.19 26.00
N ARG A 85 -32.10 17.69 25.36
CA ARG A 85 -32.97 18.79 25.82
C ARG A 85 -33.87 18.38 26.98
#